data_AF-W2IJR6-F1
#
_entry.id   AF-W2IJR6-F1
#
_cell.length_a   1.000
_cell.length_b   1.000
_cell.length_c   1.000
_cell.angle_alpha   90.00
_cell.angle_beta   90.00
_cell.angle_gamma   90.00
#
_symmetry.space_group_name_H-M   'P 1'
#
loop_
_entity.id
_entity.type
_entity.pdbx_description
1 polymer ?
#
loop_
_entity_poly.entity_id
_entity_poly.type
_entity_poly.pdbx_seq_one_letter_code
_entity_poly.pdbx_strand_id
1 'polypeptide(L)'
;MDIGTEPIRHFASGPAHSDLLTTALLLCKDDNHHPKHKGKSPRELSNIDRYFFHANPYVVRDDALGTKYLSLHAVKVIAQFSVRHDWDSPSWSVHKIERIRNKYKCDCKEFYQTGWLCAHILATLHLVDSLDLKMMLRNVPARKPPGRPRKKTRCLDLDGTRKSQYSVIALVKRLTEKSASVINRSILTVQTSSDEEDEETQRNYIGKIKPPFMRGSKWLWDIEYEELEAAPPVQIEELARTVNYSFQMGHNLVPN
;
A
#
# COMPACT_ATOMS: atom_id res chain seq x y z
N MET A 1 -5.93 27.75 -27.37
CA MET A 1 -5.80 26.34 -26.94
C MET A 1 -5.75 26.34 -25.43
N ASP A 2 -6.90 26.07 -24.81
CA ASP A 2 -7.03 25.96 -23.36
C ASP A 2 -6.24 24.74 -22.88
N ILE A 3 -5.16 25.00 -22.16
CA ILE A 3 -4.37 23.96 -21.50
C ILE A 3 -5.18 23.52 -20.28
N GLY A 4 -5.99 22.49 -20.51
CA GLY A 4 -6.51 21.52 -19.54
C GLY A 4 -6.59 21.99 -18.09
N THR A 5 -7.74 22.52 -17.71
CA THR A 5 -8.26 22.55 -16.34
C THR A 5 -8.60 21.13 -15.86
N GLU A 6 -7.66 20.19 -15.93
CA GLU A 6 -7.78 18.98 -15.13
C GLU A 6 -7.27 19.30 -13.72
N PRO A 7 -8.14 19.26 -12.68
CA PRO A 7 -7.68 19.45 -11.32
C PRO A 7 -6.72 18.30 -10.99
N ILE A 8 -5.48 18.63 -10.64
CA ILE A 8 -4.47 17.66 -10.17
C ILE A 8 -5.13 16.79 -9.10
N ARG A 9 -5.45 15.55 -9.49
CA ARG A 9 -6.16 14.60 -8.65
C ARG A 9 -5.19 14.05 -7.62
N HIS A 10 -5.60 14.14 -6.35
CA HIS A 10 -5.00 13.55 -5.15
C HIS A 10 -3.81 14.30 -4.56
N PHE A 11 -4.09 15.08 -3.50
CA PHE A 11 -3.07 15.45 -2.52
C PHE A 11 -2.46 14.17 -1.95
N ALA A 12 -1.14 14.01 -2.05
CA ALA A 12 -0.44 13.03 -1.22
C ALA A 12 -0.32 13.59 0.21
N SER A 13 -1.43 13.60 0.96
CA SER A 13 -1.40 13.88 2.40
C SER A 13 -0.78 12.68 3.10
N GLY A 14 0.35 12.89 3.77
CA GLY A 14 1.03 11.81 4.48
C GLY A 14 2.49 12.16 4.77
N PRO A 15 3.21 11.25 5.43
CA PRO A 15 4.63 11.44 5.71
C PRO A 15 5.45 11.43 4.43
N ALA A 16 6.39 12.36 4.31
CA ALA A 16 7.39 12.30 3.24
C ALA A 16 8.22 11.02 3.40
N HIS A 17 8.41 10.27 2.31
CA HIS A 17 9.17 9.02 2.35
C HIS A 17 10.65 9.26 2.68
N SER A 18 11.28 8.31 3.38
CA SER A 18 12.69 8.36 3.76
C SER A 18 13.63 8.63 2.59
N ASP A 19 13.35 8.02 1.44
CA ASP A 19 14.19 8.13 0.25
C ASP A 19 14.12 9.54 -0.35
N LEU A 20 12.95 10.17 -0.26
CA LEU A 20 12.73 11.54 -0.71
C LEU A 20 13.46 12.54 0.19
N LEU A 21 13.38 12.36 1.51
CA LEU A 21 14.10 13.18 2.50
C LEU A 21 15.62 13.03 2.36
N THR A 22 16.10 11.80 2.13
CA THR A 22 17.53 11.52 1.91
C THR A 22 18.03 12.19 0.63
N THR A 23 17.23 12.14 -0.45
CA THR A 23 17.54 12.84 -1.69
C THR A 23 17.57 14.35 -1.49
N ALA A 24 16.59 14.92 -0.79
CA ALA A 24 16.56 16.35 -0.47
C ALA A 24 17.81 16.79 0.32
N LEU A 25 18.22 16.02 1.33
CA LEU A 25 19.46 16.27 2.08
C LEU A 25 20.71 16.25 1.20
N LEU A 26 20.77 15.34 0.21
CA LEU A 26 21.88 15.28 -0.73
C LEU A 26 21.94 16.55 -1.60
N LEU A 27 20.79 17.06 -2.03
CA LEU A 27 20.67 18.28 -2.83
C LEU A 27 21.08 19.55 -2.06
N CYS A 28 20.89 19.56 -0.73
CA CYS A 28 21.31 20.68 0.12
C CYS A 28 22.83 20.82 0.29
N LYS A 29 23.64 19.88 -0.23
CA LYS A 29 25.11 20.06 -0.23
C LYS A 29 25.51 21.24 -1.12
N ASP A 30 26.52 21.99 -0.69
CA ASP A 30 26.98 23.23 -1.37
C ASP A 30 27.33 23.04 -2.86
N ASP A 31 27.71 21.84 -3.28
CA ASP A 31 28.06 21.55 -4.67
C ASP A 31 26.88 21.09 -5.54
N ASN A 32 25.73 20.83 -4.91
CA ASN A 32 24.54 20.30 -5.57
C ASN A 32 23.43 21.34 -5.77
N HIS A 33 23.64 22.58 -5.32
CA HIS A 33 22.68 23.65 -5.54
C HIS A 33 23.33 25.00 -5.84
N HIS A 34 22.60 25.82 -6.58
CA HIS A 34 22.92 27.22 -6.83
C HIS A 34 21.68 28.07 -6.57
N PRO A 35 21.80 29.24 -5.93
CA PRO A 35 23.01 29.82 -5.36
C PRO A 35 23.47 29.15 -4.06
N LYS A 36 24.79 29.13 -3.83
CA LYS A 36 25.38 28.65 -2.59
C LYS A 36 25.03 29.57 -1.43
N HIS A 37 24.75 28.98 -0.26
CA HIS A 37 24.48 29.72 0.97
C HIS A 37 25.75 30.16 1.69
N LYS A 38 26.84 29.39 1.55
CA LYS A 38 28.13 29.68 2.18
C LYS A 38 28.63 31.07 1.78
N GLY A 39 28.90 31.91 2.79
CA GLY A 39 29.44 33.25 2.60
C GLY A 39 28.39 34.32 2.23
N LYS A 40 27.09 34.00 2.21
CA LYS A 40 26.02 34.96 1.98
C LYS A 40 25.38 35.44 3.27
N SER A 41 25.03 36.71 3.33
CA SER A 41 24.25 37.30 4.41
C SER A 41 22.78 36.87 4.34
N PRO A 42 22.03 36.89 5.46
CA PRO A 42 20.59 36.60 5.46
C PRO A 42 19.79 37.45 4.47
N ARG A 43 20.20 38.72 4.26
CA ARG A 43 19.59 39.65 3.31
C ARG A 43 19.81 39.22 1.86
N GLU A 44 20.99 38.72 1.52
CA GLU A 44 21.25 38.18 0.18
C GLU A 44 20.46 36.90 -0.05
N LEU A 45 20.29 36.08 0.99
CA LEU A 45 19.50 34.85 0.91
C LEU A 45 18.01 35.12 0.70
N SER A 46 17.45 36.15 1.35
CA SER A 46 16.04 36.53 1.20
C SER A 46 15.71 37.07 -0.20
N ASN A 47 16.71 37.52 -0.95
CA ASN A 47 16.52 38.05 -2.31
C ASN A 47 16.59 36.96 -3.40
N ILE A 48 16.87 35.71 -3.03
CA ILE A 48 16.91 34.61 -3.98
C ILE A 48 15.49 34.22 -4.37
N ASP A 49 15.15 34.40 -5.64
CA ASP A 49 13.86 34.02 -6.22
C ASP A 49 13.90 32.63 -6.91
N ARG A 50 15.09 32.05 -7.06
CA ARG A 50 15.27 30.78 -7.76
C ARG A 50 16.45 29.97 -7.22
N TYR A 51 16.18 28.69 -6.99
CA TYR A 51 17.17 27.68 -6.68
C TYR A 51 17.29 26.71 -7.85
N PHE A 52 18.50 26.31 -8.17
CA PHE A 52 18.83 25.29 -9.14
C PHE A 52 19.47 24.13 -8.41
N PHE A 53 19.02 22.93 -8.70
CA PHE A 53 19.51 21.71 -8.08
C PHE A 53 20.06 20.78 -9.14
N HIS A 54 21.26 20.26 -8.87
CA HIS A 54 21.83 19.15 -9.61
C HIS A 54 21.22 17.87 -9.04
N ALA A 55 20.10 17.42 -9.60
CA ALA A 55 19.50 16.17 -9.18
C ALA A 55 19.75 15.08 -10.21
N ASN A 56 19.97 13.87 -9.69
CA ASN A 56 20.11 12.58 -10.35
C ASN A 56 20.89 12.53 -11.69
N PRO A 57 21.99 11.75 -11.75
CA PRO A 57 22.54 11.36 -13.03
C PRO A 57 21.51 10.50 -13.78
N TYR A 58 20.95 10.99 -14.88
CA TYR A 58 20.29 10.10 -15.83
C TYR A 58 21.34 9.61 -16.83
N VAL A 59 21.31 8.30 -17.10
CA VAL A 59 22.18 7.67 -18.08
C VAL A 59 21.51 7.80 -19.44
N VAL A 60 22.07 8.63 -20.32
CA VAL A 60 21.75 8.55 -21.74
C VAL A 60 22.55 7.39 -22.28
N ARG A 61 21.87 6.31 -22.69
CA ARG A 61 22.51 5.23 -23.45
C ARG A 61 22.56 5.67 -24.90
N ASP A 62 23.62 6.40 -25.25
CA ASP A 62 24.17 6.33 -26.59
C ASP A 62 25.35 5.36 -26.54
N ASP A 63 25.50 4.60 -27.59
CA ASP A 63 26.22 3.33 -27.62
C ASP A 63 27.63 3.38 -26.98
N ALA A 64 27.91 2.31 -26.22
CA ALA A 64 29.19 1.89 -25.62
C ALA A 64 29.73 2.53 -24.32
N LEU A 65 29.36 3.74 -23.89
CA LEU A 65 29.71 4.24 -22.55
C LEU A 65 28.61 5.18 -22.03
N GLY A 66 27.81 4.71 -21.07
CA GLY A 66 26.72 5.52 -20.51
C GLY A 66 27.23 6.83 -19.89
N THR A 67 26.98 7.96 -20.55
CA THR A 67 27.30 9.28 -20.02
C THR A 67 26.24 9.68 -18.98
N LYS A 68 26.67 9.99 -17.76
CA LYS A 68 25.81 10.48 -16.68
C LYS A 68 25.62 11.98 -16.81
N TYR A 69 24.42 12.42 -17.18
CA TYR A 69 24.06 13.84 -17.18
C TYR A 69 23.32 14.19 -15.89
N LEU A 70 23.68 15.29 -15.24
CA LEU A 70 22.94 15.81 -14.09
C LEU A 70 21.70 16.55 -14.62
N SER A 71 20.50 16.10 -14.26
CA SER A 71 19.30 16.91 -14.54
C SER A 71 19.32 18.16 -13.65
N LEU A 72 19.34 19.33 -14.28
CA LEU A 72 19.24 20.60 -13.60
C LEU A 72 17.76 20.94 -13.42
N HIS A 73 17.29 20.93 -12.18
CA HIS A 73 15.92 21.28 -11.83
C HIS A 73 15.86 22.64 -11.15
N ALA A 74 14.94 23.49 -11.58
CA ALA A 74 14.73 24.80 -11.00
C ALA A 74 13.52 24.82 -10.06
N VAL A 75 13.70 25.44 -8.89
CA VAL A 75 12.64 25.81 -7.96
C VAL A 75 12.53 27.32 -7.93
N LYS A 76 11.39 27.86 -8.39
CA LYS A 76 11.05 29.28 -8.28
C LYS A 76 10.33 29.55 -6.95
N VAL A 77 10.77 30.60 -6.25
CA VAL A 77 10.13 31.15 -5.06
C VAL A 77 9.23 32.31 -5.51
N ILE A 78 7.92 32.07 -5.55
CA ILE A 78 6.91 32.99 -6.08
C ILE A 78 6.44 33.99 -5.02
N ALA A 79 6.41 33.58 -3.75
CA ALA A 79 5.90 34.42 -2.67
C ALA A 79 6.87 34.49 -1.49
N GLN A 80 6.95 35.67 -0.88
CA GLN A 80 7.81 35.91 0.28
C GLN A 80 6.99 35.82 1.59
N PHE A 81 6.71 34.61 2.02
CA PHE A 81 6.21 34.33 3.38
C PHE A 81 6.87 33.06 3.91
N SER A 82 7.09 32.95 5.22
CA SER A 82 7.68 31.73 5.80
C SER A 82 6.66 30.59 5.82
N VAL A 83 7.08 29.38 5.43
CA VAL A 83 6.30 28.15 5.66
C VAL A 83 6.87 27.46 6.89
N ARG A 84 6.21 27.60 8.04
CA ARG A 84 6.60 26.88 9.26
C ARG A 84 6.02 25.47 9.26
N HIS A 85 6.88 24.50 9.52
CA HIS A 85 6.50 23.11 9.74
C HIS A 85 7.02 22.64 11.10
N ASP A 86 6.33 21.69 11.70
CA ASP A 86 6.80 21.05 12.92
C ASP A 86 7.70 19.90 12.50
N TRP A 87 9.00 20.01 12.75
CA TRP A 87 10.00 19.02 12.31
C TRP A 87 9.81 17.66 12.98
N ASP A 88 9.06 17.60 14.09
CA ASP A 88 8.74 16.37 14.81
C ASP A 88 7.52 15.63 14.23
N SER A 89 6.71 16.30 13.41
CA SER A 89 5.62 15.66 12.68
C SER A 89 6.08 15.33 11.25
N PRO A 90 6.12 14.06 10.83
CA PRO A 90 6.40 13.75 9.43
C PRO A 90 5.21 14.12 8.51
N SER A 91 4.02 14.33 9.08
CA SER A 91 2.76 14.56 8.35
C SER A 91 2.52 16.02 7.94
N TRP A 92 1.95 16.23 6.76
CA TRP A 92 1.62 17.54 6.21
C TRP A 92 0.10 17.73 6.09
N SER A 93 -0.44 18.78 6.73
CA SER A 93 -1.84 19.15 6.58
C SER A 93 -2.10 19.78 5.21
N VAL A 94 -3.34 19.63 4.71
CA VAL A 94 -3.75 20.20 3.42
C VAL A 94 -3.46 21.71 3.34
N HIS A 95 -3.76 22.45 4.41
CA HIS A 95 -3.47 23.89 4.47
C HIS A 95 -1.96 24.20 4.31
N LYS A 96 -1.08 23.42 4.94
CA LYS A 96 0.37 23.60 4.77
C LYS A 96 0.82 23.28 3.35
N ILE A 97 0.26 22.23 2.76
CA ILE A 97 0.52 21.84 1.37
C ILE A 97 0.14 22.98 0.42
N GLU A 98 -1.05 23.56 0.58
CA GLU A 98 -1.50 24.71 -0.23
C GLU A 98 -0.57 25.91 -0.09
N ARG A 99 -0.12 26.23 1.14
CA ARG A 99 0.86 27.30 1.36
C ARG A 99 2.16 27.06 0.61
N ILE A 100 2.67 25.83 0.59
CA ILE A 100 3.87 25.47 -0.19
C ILE A 100 3.63 25.67 -1.68
N ARG A 101 2.49 25.22 -2.20
CA ARG A 101 2.13 25.33 -3.63
C ARG A 101 2.00 26.76 -4.12
N ASN A 102 1.54 27.65 -3.25
CA ASN A 102 1.43 29.07 -3.52
C ASN A 102 2.78 29.79 -3.44
N LYS A 103 3.72 29.23 -2.67
CA LYS A 103 5.06 29.79 -2.51
C LYS A 103 6.07 29.29 -3.54
N TYR A 104 6.04 28.01 -3.88
CA TYR A 104 7.10 27.37 -4.67
C TYR A 104 6.56 26.70 -5.93
N LYS A 105 7.35 26.73 -7.01
CA LYS A 105 7.13 25.94 -8.22
C LYS A 105 8.42 25.24 -8.62
N CYS A 106 8.33 23.93 -8.85
CA CYS A 106 9.44 23.15 -9.38
C CYS A 106 9.09 22.65 -10.79
N ASP A 107 10.10 22.56 -11.66
CA ASP A 107 9.97 22.04 -13.02
C ASP A 107 10.08 20.50 -13.11
N CYS A 108 10.30 19.80 -12.00
CA CYS A 108 10.49 18.36 -12.02
C CYS A 108 9.16 17.58 -12.17
N LYS A 109 9.26 16.37 -12.71
CA LYS A 109 8.12 15.50 -12.99
C LYS A 109 7.26 15.23 -11.75
N GLU A 110 7.87 14.94 -10.61
CA GLU A 110 7.18 14.63 -9.36
C GLU A 110 6.35 15.80 -8.85
N PHE A 111 6.81 17.04 -9.09
CA PHE A 111 6.05 18.23 -8.74
C PHE A 111 4.80 18.37 -9.60
N TYR A 112 4.89 18.10 -10.91
CA TYR A 112 3.71 18.10 -11.79
C TYR A 112 2.71 17.02 -11.41
N GLN A 113 3.18 15.85 -10.98
CA GLN A 113 2.32 14.73 -10.59
C GLN A 113 1.62 14.94 -9.24
N THR A 114 2.34 15.44 -8.23
CA THR A 114 1.83 15.56 -6.85
C THR A 114 1.33 16.97 -6.50
N GLY A 115 1.68 17.96 -7.33
CA GLY A 115 1.42 19.37 -7.12
C GLY A 115 2.32 20.07 -6.10
N TRP A 116 3.14 19.35 -5.31
CA TRP A 116 4.00 19.96 -4.28
C TRP A 116 5.17 19.09 -3.79
N LEU A 117 5.03 17.77 -3.77
CA LEU A 117 5.95 16.85 -3.10
C LEU A 117 7.06 16.40 -4.07
N CYS A 118 8.23 17.02 -3.96
CA CYS A 118 9.45 16.54 -4.60
C CYS A 118 10.69 16.88 -3.77
N ALA A 119 11.82 16.24 -4.07
CA ALA A 119 13.06 16.45 -3.33
C ALA A 119 13.56 17.90 -3.40
N HIS A 120 13.37 18.58 -4.54
CA HIS A 120 13.78 19.97 -4.74
C HIS A 120 13.00 20.94 -3.85
N ILE A 121 11.68 20.73 -3.72
CA ILE A 121 10.84 21.55 -2.83
C ILE A 121 11.26 21.36 -1.38
N LEU A 122 11.48 20.11 -0.94
CA LEU A 122 11.93 19.81 0.42
C LEU A 122 13.33 20.39 0.70
N ALA A 123 14.25 20.33 -0.27
CA ALA A 123 15.56 20.95 -0.17
C ALA A 123 15.45 22.48 -0.09
N THR A 124 14.56 23.09 -0.87
CA THR A 124 14.34 24.55 -0.83
C THR A 124 13.71 24.97 0.50
N LEU A 125 12.78 24.18 1.05
CA LEU A 125 12.22 24.42 2.38
C LEU A 125 13.28 24.35 3.48
N HIS A 126 14.25 23.43 3.36
CA HIS A 126 15.39 23.37 4.28
C HIS A 126 16.23 24.64 4.20
N LEU A 127 16.59 25.04 2.98
CA LEU A 127 17.46 26.19 2.73
C LEU A 127 16.80 27.53 3.08
N VAL A 128 15.52 27.71 2.76
CA VAL A 128 14.82 29.01 2.85
C VAL A 128 13.96 29.13 4.11
N ASP A 129 13.23 28.07 4.46
CA ASP A 129 12.24 28.09 5.54
C ASP A 129 12.71 27.36 6.81
N SER A 130 14.00 27.01 6.87
CA SER A 130 14.64 26.35 8.03
C SER A 130 14.08 24.96 8.36
N LEU A 131 13.52 24.24 7.37
CA LEU A 131 13.01 22.87 7.55
C LEU A 131 14.10 21.88 7.95
N ASP A 132 14.09 21.36 9.17
CA ASP A 132 15.11 20.37 9.58
C ASP A 132 14.83 18.98 9.00
N LEU A 133 15.35 18.74 7.79
CA LEU A 133 15.26 17.45 7.10
C LEU A 133 15.93 16.30 7.87
N LYS A 134 16.96 16.56 8.69
CA LYS A 134 17.64 15.51 9.46
C LYS A 134 16.74 15.03 10.60
N MET A 135 16.10 15.96 11.29
CA MET A 135 15.11 15.64 12.33
C MET A 135 13.91 14.92 11.73
N MET A 136 13.36 15.42 10.62
CA MET A 136 12.26 14.73 9.94
C MET A 136 12.62 13.30 9.54
N LEU A 137 13.83 13.07 8.99
CA LEU A 137 14.28 11.72 8.60
C LEU A 137 14.39 10.77 9.79
N ARG A 138 14.83 11.26 10.97
CA ARG A 138 14.87 10.48 12.21
C ARG A 138 13.47 10.09 12.70
N ASN A 139 12.50 10.96 12.48
CA ASN A 139 11.11 10.80 12.91
C ASN A 139 10.25 10.01 11.90
N VAL A 140 10.78 9.67 10.72
CA VAL A 140 10.12 8.72 9.81
C VAL A 140 10.07 7.36 10.52
N PRO A 141 8.88 6.76 10.74
CA PRO A 141 8.80 5.45 11.34
C PRO A 141 9.67 4.49 10.56
N ALA A 142 10.64 3.85 11.22
CA ALA A 142 11.40 2.78 10.61
C ALA A 142 10.38 1.76 10.10
N ARG A 143 10.28 1.62 8.77
CA ARG A 143 9.51 0.51 8.19
C ARG A 143 10.08 -0.72 8.87
N LYS A 144 9.22 -1.51 9.54
CA LYS A 144 9.64 -2.82 10.04
C LYS A 144 10.38 -3.47 8.87
N PRO A 145 11.63 -3.96 9.06
CA PRO A 145 12.31 -4.68 8.00
C PRO A 145 11.31 -5.70 7.46
N PRO A 146 11.19 -5.87 6.12
CA PRO A 146 10.19 -6.75 5.54
C PRO A 146 10.17 -8.02 6.36
N GLY A 147 9.03 -8.27 7.03
CA GLY A 147 8.94 -9.34 8.00
C GLY A 147 9.47 -10.60 7.34
N ARG A 148 10.29 -11.38 8.09
CA ARG A 148 11.00 -12.56 7.58
C ARG A 148 10.17 -13.21 6.46
N PRO A 149 10.68 -13.31 5.23
CA PRO A 149 9.95 -13.93 4.13
C PRO A 149 9.32 -15.22 4.64
N ARG A 150 8.01 -15.41 4.38
CA ARG A 150 7.33 -16.65 4.75
C ARG A 150 8.25 -17.80 4.31
N LYS A 151 8.62 -18.68 5.26
CA LYS A 151 9.47 -19.83 4.94
C LYS A 151 8.81 -20.51 3.74
N LYS A 152 9.52 -20.55 2.60
CA LYS A 152 9.07 -21.33 1.47
C LYS A 152 8.95 -22.78 1.94
N THR A 153 7.81 -23.41 1.66
CA THR A 153 7.61 -24.84 1.85
C THR A 153 8.79 -25.57 1.19
N ARG A 154 9.44 -26.50 1.90
CA ARG A 154 10.63 -27.20 1.36
C ARG A 154 10.19 -28.06 0.18
N CYS A 155 11.09 -28.29 -0.78
CA CYS A 155 10.82 -29.10 -1.98
C CYS A 155 10.38 -30.55 -1.68
N LEU A 156 10.57 -31.01 -0.44
CA LEU A 156 10.22 -32.34 0.05
C LEU A 156 9.08 -32.32 1.08
N ASP A 157 8.55 -31.13 1.41
CA ASP A 157 7.33 -31.06 2.19
C ASP A 157 6.21 -31.61 1.30
N LEU A 158 5.70 -32.79 1.64
CA LEU A 158 4.49 -33.33 1.03
C LEU A 158 3.39 -32.26 1.13
N ASP A 159 2.73 -31.96 0.00
CA ASP A 159 1.45 -31.24 -0.05
C ASP A 159 0.36 -32.12 0.58
N GLY A 160 0.51 -32.40 1.87
CA GLY A 160 -0.40 -33.23 2.62
C GLY A 160 -1.58 -32.41 3.11
N THR A 161 -2.78 -32.89 2.81
CA THR A 161 -4.06 -32.45 3.40
C THR A 161 -4.02 -32.28 4.92
N ARG A 162 -3.08 -32.92 5.63
CA ARG A 162 -2.85 -32.81 7.08
C ARG A 162 -2.17 -31.51 7.56
N LYS A 163 -1.46 -30.78 6.70
CA LYS A 163 -0.76 -29.52 7.06
C LYS A 163 -1.35 -28.27 6.40
N SER A 164 -2.33 -28.44 5.51
CA SER A 164 -3.03 -27.31 4.89
C SER A 164 -3.79 -26.48 5.92
N GLN A 165 -3.84 -25.16 5.68
CA GLN A 165 -4.73 -24.25 6.42
C GLN A 165 -6.22 -24.61 6.29
N TYR A 166 -6.55 -25.51 5.37
CA TYR A 166 -7.88 -26.08 5.13
C TYR A 166 -8.01 -27.53 5.63
N SER A 167 -7.04 -28.07 6.37
CA SER A 167 -7.22 -29.35 7.06
C SER A 167 -8.38 -29.26 8.05
N VAL A 168 -9.17 -30.32 8.19
CA VAL A 168 -10.36 -30.33 9.06
C VAL A 168 -10.00 -29.92 10.49
N ILE A 169 -8.89 -30.42 11.04
CA ILE A 169 -8.42 -30.08 12.39
C ILE A 169 -8.09 -28.58 12.51
N ALA A 170 -7.39 -28.01 11.54
CA ALA A 170 -7.05 -26.58 11.55
C ALA A 170 -8.29 -25.69 11.38
N LEU A 171 -9.27 -26.14 10.58
CA LEU A 171 -10.53 -25.46 10.38
C LEU A 171 -11.40 -25.48 11.64
N VAL A 172 -11.56 -26.63 12.29
CA VAL A 172 -12.30 -26.74 13.57
C VAL A 172 -11.68 -25.82 14.62
N LYS A 173 -10.35 -25.84 14.77
CA LYS A 173 -9.66 -24.92 15.69
C LYS A 173 -9.95 -23.45 15.37
N ARG A 174 -9.83 -23.05 14.08
CA ARG A 174 -10.07 -21.68 13.64
C ARG A 174 -11.53 -21.25 13.84
N LEU A 175 -12.49 -22.11 13.53
CA LEU A 175 -13.91 -21.81 13.66
C LEU A 175 -14.34 -21.72 15.13
N THR A 176 -13.66 -22.43 16.03
CA THR A 176 -13.88 -22.32 17.48
C THR A 176 -13.38 -20.98 18.01
N GLU A 177 -12.20 -20.53 17.58
CA GLU A 177 -11.62 -19.25 18.00
C GLU A 177 -12.25 -18.03 17.29
N LYS A 178 -12.64 -18.21 16.02
CA LYS A 178 -13.11 -17.17 15.10
C LYS A 178 -14.25 -17.70 14.22
N SER A 179 -15.44 -17.85 14.82
CA SER A 179 -16.63 -18.40 14.16
C SER A 179 -17.06 -17.62 12.90
N ALA A 180 -16.81 -16.31 12.87
CA ALA A 180 -17.12 -15.44 11.73
C ALA A 180 -16.09 -15.50 10.57
N SER A 181 -14.99 -16.26 10.70
CA SER A 181 -13.88 -16.22 9.74
C SER A 181 -14.19 -16.77 8.33
N VAL A 182 -15.33 -17.46 8.18
CA VAL A 182 -15.77 -18.13 6.95
C VAL A 182 -17.03 -17.56 6.32
N ILE A 183 -17.58 -16.47 6.90
CA ILE A 183 -18.77 -15.79 6.36
C ILE A 183 -18.52 -15.34 4.92
N ASN A 184 -19.55 -15.45 4.08
CA ASN A 184 -19.56 -15.06 2.67
C ASN A 184 -18.60 -15.81 1.75
N ARG A 185 -17.97 -16.89 2.22
CA ARG A 185 -17.19 -17.77 1.33
C ARG A 185 -18.13 -18.68 0.55
N SER A 186 -17.79 -18.90 -0.72
CA SER A 186 -18.40 -19.95 -1.54
C SER A 186 -17.79 -21.31 -1.20
N ILE A 187 -18.63 -22.33 -1.12
CA ILE A 187 -18.26 -23.72 -0.87
C ILE A 187 -18.98 -24.64 -1.84
N LEU A 188 -18.35 -25.78 -2.13
CA LEU A 188 -18.94 -26.90 -2.83
C LEU A 188 -19.39 -27.95 -1.83
N THR A 189 -20.61 -28.45 -2.02
CA THR A 189 -21.15 -29.61 -1.31
C THR A 189 -21.54 -30.67 -2.34
N VAL A 190 -21.22 -31.92 -2.06
CA VAL A 190 -21.67 -33.08 -2.85
C VAL A 190 -22.97 -33.63 -2.28
N GLN A 191 -23.96 -33.88 -3.12
CA GLN A 191 -25.13 -34.68 -2.78
C GLN A 191 -25.19 -35.90 -3.70
N THR A 192 -25.57 -37.03 -3.13
CA THR A 192 -25.77 -38.30 -3.83
C THR A 192 -27.26 -38.61 -3.84
N SER A 193 -27.86 -38.76 -5.01
CA SER A 193 -29.21 -39.29 -5.18
C SER A 193 -29.13 -40.67 -5.83
N SER A 194 -29.88 -41.64 -5.32
CA SER A 194 -30.06 -42.94 -5.95
C SER A 194 -31.38 -42.92 -6.72
N ASP A 195 -31.33 -43.23 -8.01
CA ASP A 195 -32.55 -43.40 -8.81
C ASP A 195 -33.19 -44.79 -8.54
N GLU A 196 -34.40 -45.05 -9.05
CA GLU A 196 -35.13 -46.31 -8.83
C GLU A 196 -34.39 -47.56 -9.37
N GLU A 197 -33.32 -47.37 -10.15
CA GLU A 197 -32.45 -48.42 -10.70
C GLU A 197 -31.12 -48.58 -9.91
N ASP A 198 -31.02 -48.04 -8.68
CA ASP A 198 -29.83 -48.06 -7.82
C ASP A 198 -28.58 -47.37 -8.42
N GLU A 199 -28.74 -46.56 -9.47
CA GLU A 199 -27.67 -45.72 -9.99
C GLU A 199 -27.45 -44.48 -9.10
N GLU A 200 -26.29 -44.42 -8.43
CA GLU A 200 -25.91 -43.28 -7.60
C GLU A 200 -25.40 -42.11 -8.46
N THR A 201 -26.21 -41.05 -8.58
CA THR A 201 -25.78 -39.80 -9.22
C THR A 201 -25.19 -38.86 -8.18
N GLN A 202 -23.91 -38.49 -8.35
CA GLN A 202 -23.26 -37.46 -7.52
C GLN A 202 -23.35 -36.09 -8.21
N ARG A 203 -23.95 -35.10 -7.54
CA ARG A 203 -23.99 -33.70 -8.01
C ARG A 203 -23.34 -32.76 -7.02
N ASN A 204 -22.63 -31.76 -7.56
CA ASN A 204 -21.98 -30.72 -6.76
C ASN A 204 -22.80 -29.44 -6.82
N TYR A 205 -23.06 -28.86 -5.65
CA TYR A 205 -23.80 -27.62 -5.50
C TYR A 205 -22.92 -26.54 -4.90
N ILE A 206 -23.04 -25.32 -5.41
CA ILE A 206 -22.36 -24.14 -4.86
C ILE A 206 -23.28 -23.51 -3.80
N GLY A 207 -22.72 -23.30 -2.61
CA GLY A 207 -23.39 -22.63 -1.51
C GLY A 207 -22.55 -21.50 -0.92
N LYS A 208 -23.22 -20.52 -0.31
CA LYS A 208 -22.62 -19.39 0.39
C LYS A 208 -22.86 -19.52 1.89
N ILE A 209 -21.77 -19.44 2.66
CA ILE A 209 -21.83 -19.53 4.13
C ILE A 209 -22.41 -18.24 4.71
N LYS A 210 -23.50 -18.36 5.47
CA LYS A 210 -24.13 -17.25 6.20
C LYS A 210 -23.49 -17.04 7.58
N PRO A 211 -23.80 -15.93 8.26
CA PRO A 211 -23.31 -15.68 9.61
C PRO A 211 -23.64 -16.83 10.57
N PRO A 212 -22.71 -17.21 11.48
CA PRO A 212 -22.97 -18.21 12.48
C PRO A 212 -24.03 -17.74 13.48
N PHE A 213 -24.79 -18.69 14.02
CA PHE A 213 -25.69 -18.45 15.13
C PHE A 213 -25.52 -19.53 16.19
N MET A 214 -25.97 -19.24 17.40
CA MET A 214 -25.96 -20.20 18.50
C MET A 214 -27.34 -20.84 18.64
N ARG A 215 -27.36 -22.17 18.76
CA ARG A 215 -28.54 -22.92 19.19
C ARG A 215 -28.12 -23.79 20.37
N GLY A 216 -28.58 -23.44 21.56
CA GLY A 216 -28.04 -23.99 22.81
C GLY A 216 -26.59 -23.54 23.02
N SER A 217 -25.67 -24.49 23.25
CA SER A 217 -24.24 -24.25 23.50
C SER A 217 -23.33 -24.56 22.29
N LYS A 218 -23.90 -24.70 21.08
CA LYS A 218 -23.16 -25.05 19.86
C LYS A 218 -23.32 -23.96 18.80
N TRP A 219 -22.22 -23.70 18.09
CA TRP A 219 -22.22 -22.86 16.89
C TRP A 219 -22.74 -23.64 15.69
N LEU A 220 -23.63 -23.00 14.93
CA LEU A 220 -24.23 -23.51 13.71
C LEU A 220 -24.07 -22.47 12.59
N TRP A 221 -24.05 -22.95 11.35
CA TRP A 221 -23.99 -22.11 10.16
C TRP A 221 -25.08 -22.52 9.17
N ASP A 222 -25.80 -21.54 8.65
CA ASP A 222 -26.66 -21.74 7.48
C ASP A 222 -25.81 -21.64 6.20
N ILE A 223 -26.15 -22.47 5.21
CA ILE A 223 -25.55 -22.43 3.88
C ILE A 223 -26.69 -22.17 2.90
N GLU A 224 -26.60 -21.07 2.17
CA GLU A 224 -27.53 -20.72 1.11
C GLU A 224 -27.00 -21.28 -0.21
N TYR A 225 -27.73 -22.22 -0.80
CA TYR A 225 -27.39 -22.82 -2.09
C TYR A 225 -28.14 -22.09 -3.21
N GLU A 226 -27.50 -21.95 -4.38
CA GLU A 226 -28.13 -21.27 -5.53
C GLU A 226 -29.29 -22.09 -6.14
N GLU A 227 -29.22 -23.43 -6.05
CA GLU A 227 -30.12 -24.35 -6.77
C GLU A 227 -30.90 -25.32 -5.87
N LEU A 228 -30.81 -25.18 -4.54
CA LEU A 228 -31.46 -26.09 -3.58
C LEU A 228 -32.39 -25.32 -2.62
N GLU A 229 -33.51 -25.95 -2.25
CA GLU A 229 -34.33 -25.49 -1.14
C GLU A 229 -33.55 -25.55 0.19
N ALA A 230 -33.96 -24.71 1.14
CA ALA A 230 -33.26 -24.44 2.39
C ALA A 230 -32.66 -25.70 3.05
N ALA A 231 -31.34 -25.75 3.13
CA ALA A 231 -30.62 -26.82 3.79
C ALA A 231 -30.61 -26.64 5.32
N PRO A 232 -30.55 -27.72 6.10
CA PRO A 232 -30.41 -27.63 7.54
C PRO A 232 -29.08 -26.97 7.92
N PRO A 233 -29.02 -26.26 9.06
CA PRO A 233 -27.80 -25.67 9.56
C PRO A 233 -26.75 -26.73 9.90
N VAL A 234 -25.50 -26.48 9.52
CA VAL A 234 -24.38 -27.40 9.73
C VAL A 234 -23.58 -27.07 11.00
N GLN A 235 -23.02 -28.11 11.62
CA GLN A 235 -22.11 -27.97 12.76
C GLN A 235 -20.66 -27.71 12.33
N ILE A 236 -19.81 -27.35 13.29
CA ILE A 236 -18.42 -26.94 13.05
C ILE A 236 -17.58 -28.01 12.33
N GLU A 237 -17.70 -29.29 12.70
CA GLU A 237 -16.96 -30.37 12.05
C GLU A 237 -17.43 -30.62 10.62
N GLU A 238 -18.75 -30.55 10.40
CA GLU A 238 -19.35 -30.74 9.08
C GLU A 238 -18.95 -29.60 8.14
N LEU A 239 -19.07 -28.35 8.59
CA LEU A 239 -18.60 -27.19 7.85
C LEU A 239 -17.10 -27.27 7.52
N ALA A 240 -16.29 -27.74 8.47
CA ALA A 240 -14.86 -27.94 8.24
C ALA A 240 -14.58 -29.02 7.18
N ARG A 241 -15.40 -30.09 7.11
CA ARG A 241 -15.30 -31.10 6.04
C ARG A 241 -15.72 -30.52 4.69
N THR A 242 -16.79 -29.75 4.62
CA THR A 242 -17.27 -29.14 3.37
C THR A 242 -16.26 -28.14 2.80
N VAL A 243 -15.66 -27.29 3.65
CA VAL A 243 -14.59 -26.37 3.25
C VAL A 243 -13.34 -27.13 2.81
N ASN A 244 -12.99 -28.23 3.49
CA ASN A 244 -11.88 -29.07 3.10
C ASN A 244 -12.12 -29.73 1.74
N TYR A 245 -13.31 -30.28 1.51
CA TYR A 245 -13.72 -30.86 0.23
C TYR A 245 -13.65 -29.83 -0.90
N SER A 246 -14.22 -28.64 -0.68
CA SER A 246 -14.16 -27.53 -1.63
C SER A 246 -12.71 -27.18 -2.02
N PHE A 247 -11.81 -27.12 -1.05
CA PHE A 247 -10.39 -26.90 -1.29
C PHE A 247 -9.75 -28.03 -2.10
N GLN A 248 -10.06 -29.29 -1.78
CA GLN A 248 -9.55 -30.45 -2.51
C GLN A 248 -10.02 -30.47 -3.96
N MET A 249 -11.25 -30.01 -4.23
CA MET A 249 -11.81 -29.86 -5.57
C MET A 249 -11.29 -28.62 -6.31
N GLY A 250 -10.40 -27.82 -5.71
CA GLY A 250 -9.84 -26.61 -6.32
C GLY A 250 -10.82 -25.44 -6.42
N HIS A 251 -11.93 -25.46 -5.67
CA HIS A 251 -12.90 -24.36 -5.65
C HIS A 251 -12.31 -23.11 -4.98
N ASN A 252 -12.66 -21.94 -5.51
CA ASN A 252 -12.24 -20.67 -4.93
C ASN A 252 -13.01 -20.41 -3.63
N LEU A 253 -12.30 -20.37 -2.50
CA LEU A 253 -12.85 -20.18 -1.16
C LEU A 253 -12.80 -18.71 -0.67
N VAL A 254 -12.45 -17.77 -1.55
CA VAL A 254 -12.34 -16.35 -1.21
C VAL A 254 -13.74 -15.71 -1.21
N PRO A 255 -14.05 -14.78 -0.28
CA PRO A 255 -15.33 -14.09 -0.30
C PRO A 255 -15.53 -13.33 -1.62
N ASN A 256 -16.69 -13.54 -2.25
CA ASN A 256 -17.22 -12.68 -3.32
C ASN A 256 -17.97 -11.49 -2.71
#